data_AF-A2GS55-F1
#
_entry.id   AF-A2GS55-F1
#
_cell.length_a   1.000
_cell.length_b   1.000
_cell.length_c   1.000
_cell.angle_alpha   90.00
_cell.angle_beta   90.00
_cell.angle_gamma   90.00
#
_symmetry.space_group_name_H-M   'P 1'
#
loop_
_entity.id
_entity.type
_entity.pdbx_description
1 polymer ?
#
loop_
_entity_poly.entity_id
_entity_poly.type
_entity_poly.pdbx_seq_one_letter_code
_entity_poly.pdbx_strand_id
1 'polypeptide(L)'
;MKEWDVVFNKPRATIVSEQECRQKLKKIKVVQVGMKMLDAWDILLSKLEDFSVRGIKFYTPSPNFYSIFTGYKYEQVEWKENIIEAWLDHVKEIICNGNERVYEYILCWFANILQHPSAKNETALIIIHLSK
;
A
#
# COMPACT_ATOMS: atom_id res chain seq x y z
N MET A 1 11.22 5.99 -7.33
CA MET A 1 11.66 5.22 -8.50
C MET A 1 11.15 3.78 -8.38
N LYS A 2 11.00 3.04 -9.49
CA LYS A 2 10.56 1.64 -9.44
C LYS A 2 11.76 0.74 -9.17
N GLU A 3 11.69 -0.06 -8.13
CA GLU A 3 12.69 -1.07 -7.77
C GLU A 3 12.00 -2.44 -7.71
N TRP A 4 12.78 -3.51 -7.85
CA TRP A 4 12.27 -4.86 -7.70
C TRP A 4 12.38 -5.30 -6.24
N ASP A 5 11.25 -5.61 -5.60
CA ASP A 5 11.24 -6.16 -4.25
C ASP A 5 11.47 -7.67 -4.34
N VAL A 6 12.67 -8.13 -3.97
CA VAL A 6 13.05 -9.55 -4.02
C VAL A 6 12.27 -10.42 -3.04
N VAL A 7 11.75 -9.84 -1.96
CA VAL A 7 11.00 -10.59 -0.94
C VAL A 7 9.59 -10.86 -1.43
N PHE A 8 8.99 -9.91 -2.16
CA PHE A 8 7.61 -10.00 -2.63
C PHE A 8 7.48 -10.28 -4.13
N ASN A 9 8.61 -10.47 -4.82
CA ASN A 9 8.69 -10.72 -6.26
C ASN A 9 7.84 -9.77 -7.10
N LYS A 10 7.81 -8.48 -6.70
CA LYS A 10 6.96 -7.47 -7.32
C LYS A 10 7.65 -6.12 -7.37
N PRO A 11 7.30 -5.25 -8.34
CA PRO A 11 7.86 -3.92 -8.36
C PRO A 11 7.31 -3.06 -7.23
N ARG A 12 8.18 -2.28 -6.62
CA ARG A 12 7.88 -1.35 -5.53
C ARG A 12 8.33 0.06 -5.89
N ALA A 13 7.50 1.04 -5.58
CA ALA A 13 7.90 2.45 -5.66
C ALA A 13 8.71 2.85 -4.43
N THR A 14 9.88 3.44 -4.65
CA THR A 14 10.74 4.02 -3.63
C THR A 14 10.74 5.54 -3.72
N ILE A 15 10.90 6.22 -2.59
CA ILE A 15 11.14 7.66 -2.56
C ILE A 15 12.65 7.85 -2.70
N VAL A 16 13.07 8.69 -3.64
CA VAL A 16 14.49 8.95 -3.93
C VAL A 16 14.73 10.46 -3.90
N SER A 17 15.97 10.86 -3.63
CA SER A 17 16.37 12.26 -3.74
C SER A 17 16.33 12.74 -5.19
N GLU A 18 16.22 14.04 -5.40
CA GLU A 18 16.30 14.63 -6.74
C GLU A 18 17.64 14.29 -7.43
N GLN A 19 18.74 14.33 -6.68
CA GLN A 19 20.07 14.02 -7.20
C GLN A 19 20.13 12.59 -7.73
N GLU A 20 19.62 11.62 -6.98
CA GLU A 20 19.58 10.22 -7.40
C GLU A 20 18.66 10.02 -8.61
N CYS A 21 17.49 10.67 -8.60
CA CYS A 21 16.55 10.66 -9.72
C CYS A 21 17.20 11.17 -11.01
N ARG A 22 17.87 12.33 -10.94
CA ARG A 22 18.59 12.95 -12.05
C ARG A 22 19.69 12.03 -12.59
N GLN A 23 20.49 11.43 -11.72
CA GLN A 23 21.58 10.52 -12.13
C GLN A 23 21.06 9.31 -12.90
N LYS A 24 19.93 8.75 -12.49
CA LYS A 24 19.34 7.57 -13.13
C LYS A 24 18.65 7.95 -14.46
N LEU A 25 17.90 9.06 -14.50
CA LEU A 25 17.18 9.48 -15.71
C LEU A 25 18.11 9.98 -16.83
N LYS A 26 19.23 10.63 -16.50
CA LYS A 26 20.22 11.08 -17.52
C LYS A 26 20.87 9.95 -18.33
N LYS A 27 20.87 8.74 -17.79
CA LYS A 27 21.40 7.54 -18.46
C LYS A 27 20.48 7.02 -19.56
N ILE A 28 19.19 7.39 -19.53
CA ILE A 28 18.18 6.93 -20.47
C ILE A 28 18.11 7.92 -21.64
N LYS A 29 18.67 7.57 -22.79
CA LYS A 29 18.55 8.38 -24.02
C LYS A 29 17.22 8.10 -24.70
N VAL A 30 16.47 9.15 -25.01
CA VAL A 30 15.08 9.03 -25.48
C VAL A 30 14.97 9.38 -26.96
N VAL A 31 15.40 10.58 -27.35
CA VAL A 31 15.19 11.09 -28.71
C VAL A 31 16.32 12.03 -29.13
N GLN A 32 16.64 12.02 -30.42
CA GLN A 32 17.54 12.97 -31.03
C GLN A 32 16.74 14.12 -31.64
N VAL A 33 17.05 15.36 -31.25
CA VAL A 33 16.45 16.57 -31.84
C VAL A 33 17.57 17.41 -32.44
N GLY A 34 17.70 17.36 -33.76
CA GLY A 34 18.84 17.94 -34.48
C GLY A 34 20.16 17.27 -34.07
N MET A 35 21.10 18.08 -33.58
CA MET A 35 22.40 17.59 -33.10
C MET A 35 22.41 17.18 -31.61
N LYS A 36 21.34 17.48 -30.85
CA LYS A 36 21.28 17.21 -29.42
C LYS A 36 20.52 15.90 -29.15
N MET A 37 21.14 15.01 -28.37
CA MET A 37 20.46 13.86 -27.76
C MET A 37 19.77 14.30 -26.46
N LEU A 38 18.45 14.16 -26.39
CA LEU A 38 17.68 14.37 -25.16
C LEU A 38 17.60 13.09 -24.34
N ASP A 39 17.78 13.22 -23.03
CA ASP A 39 17.59 12.14 -22.08
C ASP A 39 16.27 12.24 -21.31
N ALA A 40 15.92 11.21 -20.55
CA ALA A 40 14.66 11.16 -19.82
C ALA A 40 14.54 12.27 -18.77
N TRP A 41 15.67 12.81 -18.27
CA TRP A 41 15.65 13.95 -17.35
C TRP A 41 15.27 15.23 -18.10
N ASP A 42 15.81 15.45 -19.29
CA ASP A 42 15.41 16.58 -20.14
C ASP A 42 13.90 16.53 -20.46
N ILE A 43 13.38 15.34 -20.80
CA ILE A 43 11.95 15.16 -21.08
C ILE A 43 11.10 15.45 -19.83
N LEU A 44 11.48 14.90 -18.67
CA LEU A 44 10.78 15.14 -17.40
C LEU A 44 10.69 16.64 -17.10
N LEU A 45 11.79 17.38 -17.23
CA LEU A 45 11.81 18.83 -16.97
C LEU A 45 10.92 19.61 -17.94
N SER A 46 10.88 19.22 -19.22
CA SER A 46 10.02 19.88 -20.21
C SER A 46 8.52 19.68 -19.98
N LYS A 47 8.13 18.68 -19.19
CA LYS A 47 6.74 18.31 -18.91
C LYS A 47 6.49 18.14 -17.41
N LEU A 48 7.21 18.89 -16.57
CA LEU A 48 7.22 18.63 -15.13
C LEU A 48 5.81 18.72 -14.52
N GLU A 49 4.98 19.63 -15.00
CA GLU A 49 3.58 19.78 -14.56
C GLU A 49 2.75 18.52 -14.84
N ASP A 50 2.94 17.87 -15.99
CA ASP A 50 2.25 16.62 -16.35
C ASP A 50 2.62 15.45 -15.42
N PHE A 51 3.84 15.49 -14.86
CA PHE A 51 4.35 14.47 -13.94
C PHE A 51 4.20 14.86 -12.46
N SER A 52 3.70 16.06 -12.16
CA SER A 52 3.57 16.56 -10.80
C SER A 52 2.21 16.23 -10.21
N VAL A 53 2.21 15.83 -8.94
CA VAL A 53 0.99 15.68 -8.14
C VAL A 53 0.95 16.77 -7.07
N ARG A 54 -0.24 17.13 -6.60
CA ARG A 54 -0.43 18.13 -5.53
C ARG A 54 0.15 17.69 -4.19
N GLY A 55 0.36 16.39 -4.02
CA GLY A 55 0.95 15.84 -2.81
C GLY A 55 0.77 14.33 -2.73
N ILE A 56 1.09 13.81 -1.56
CA ILE A 56 1.09 12.38 -1.26
C ILE A 56 0.00 12.10 -0.21
N LYS A 57 -0.78 11.04 -0.40
CA LYS A 57 -1.75 10.52 0.58
C LYS A 57 -1.50 9.03 0.80
N PHE A 58 -1.96 8.52 1.94
CA PHE A 58 -1.88 7.09 2.22
C PHE A 58 -2.56 6.28 1.10
N TYR A 59 -3.85 6.50 0.90
CA TYR A 59 -4.62 5.95 -0.22
C TYR A 59 -5.60 7.01 -0.74
N THR A 60 -5.72 7.13 -2.06
CA THR A 60 -6.67 8.02 -2.72
C THR A 60 -6.94 7.56 -4.15
N PRO A 61 -8.20 7.59 -4.62
CA PRO A 61 -8.53 7.32 -6.01
C PRO A 61 -8.31 8.54 -6.93
N SER A 62 -8.01 9.72 -6.36
CA SER A 62 -7.84 10.95 -7.14
C SER A 62 -6.49 10.97 -7.87
N PRO A 63 -6.45 11.27 -9.18
CA PRO A 63 -5.20 11.34 -9.93
C PRO A 63 -4.31 12.54 -9.53
N ASN A 64 -4.87 13.54 -8.83
CA ASN A 64 -4.14 14.74 -8.40
C ASN A 64 -3.18 14.48 -7.23
N PHE A 65 -3.26 13.31 -6.60
CA PHE A 65 -2.47 12.92 -5.44
C PHE A 65 -1.86 11.55 -5.68
N TYR A 66 -0.65 11.35 -5.17
CA TYR A 66 -0.01 10.04 -5.22
C TYR A 66 -0.39 9.18 -4.01
N SER A 67 -0.83 7.94 -4.26
CA SER A 67 -1.10 6.94 -3.22
C SER A 67 0.17 6.15 -2.87
N ILE A 68 0.56 6.16 -1.59
CA ILE A 68 1.68 5.30 -1.12
C ILE A 68 1.23 3.86 -0.84
N PHE A 69 -0.04 3.66 -0.52
CA PHE A 69 -0.65 2.34 -0.39
C PHE A 69 -1.02 1.83 -1.78
N THR A 70 -0.27 0.83 -2.25
CA THR A 70 -0.45 0.23 -3.58
C THR A 70 -1.12 -1.15 -3.50
N GLY A 71 -1.85 -1.42 -2.42
CA GLY A 71 -2.46 -2.72 -2.14
C GLY A 71 -1.71 -3.56 -1.11
N TYR A 72 -2.33 -4.67 -0.70
CA TYR A 72 -1.76 -5.56 0.31
C TYR A 72 -0.54 -6.31 -0.21
N LYS A 73 0.25 -6.80 0.74
CA LYS A 73 1.45 -7.60 0.45
C LYS A 73 1.09 -8.90 -0.28
N TYR A 74 0.00 -9.53 0.14
CA TYR A 74 -0.45 -10.85 -0.30
C TYR A 74 -1.45 -10.74 -1.46
N GLU A 75 -1.41 -11.73 -2.35
CA GLU A 75 -2.36 -11.88 -3.43
C GLU A 75 -3.71 -12.37 -2.89
N GLN A 76 -4.78 -11.99 -3.58
CA GLN A 76 -6.09 -12.52 -3.29
C GLN A 76 -6.14 -13.97 -3.78
N VAL A 77 -6.37 -14.89 -2.85
CA VAL A 77 -6.59 -16.31 -3.14
C VAL A 77 -8.09 -16.60 -3.18
N GLU A 78 -8.47 -17.72 -3.80
CA GLU A 78 -9.82 -18.24 -3.63
C GLU A 78 -10.11 -18.45 -2.15
N TRP A 79 -11.29 -17.98 -1.72
CA TRP A 79 -11.73 -18.16 -0.36
C TRP A 79 -11.94 -19.65 -0.07
N LYS A 80 -11.35 -20.12 1.02
CA LYS A 80 -11.56 -21.47 1.54
C LYS A 80 -11.81 -21.35 3.04
N GLU A 81 -12.99 -21.78 3.46
CA GLU A 81 -13.46 -21.69 4.83
C GLU A 81 -12.45 -22.27 5.83
N ASN A 82 -11.91 -23.45 5.52
CA ASN A 82 -10.95 -24.18 6.35
C ASN A 82 -9.61 -23.47 6.59
N ILE A 83 -9.24 -22.44 5.80
CA ILE A 83 -7.97 -21.73 5.99
C ILE A 83 -8.04 -20.80 7.20
N ILE A 84 -9.20 -20.17 7.42
CA ILE A 84 -9.38 -19.16 8.47
C ILE A 84 -10.21 -19.64 9.64
N GLU A 85 -10.84 -20.82 9.54
CA GLU A 85 -11.69 -21.42 10.58
C GLU A 85 -11.00 -21.44 11.95
N ALA A 86 -9.75 -21.93 12.02
CA ALA A 86 -9.00 -21.95 13.29
C ALA A 86 -8.79 -20.54 13.89
N TRP A 87 -8.68 -19.50 13.06
CA TRP A 87 -8.60 -18.12 13.54
C TRP A 87 -9.96 -17.63 14.03
N LEU A 88 -11.03 -17.90 13.28
CA LEU A 88 -12.41 -17.53 13.65
C LEU A 88 -12.82 -18.17 14.98
N ASP A 89 -12.58 -19.48 15.14
CA ASP A 89 -12.86 -20.23 16.36
C ASP A 89 -12.06 -19.69 17.54
N HIS A 90 -10.77 -19.36 17.35
CA HIS A 90 -9.97 -18.76 18.41
C HIS A 90 -10.51 -17.40 18.84
N VAL A 91 -10.93 -16.54 17.90
CA VAL A 91 -11.52 -15.25 18.23
C VAL A 91 -12.84 -15.44 18.99
N LYS A 92 -13.70 -16.36 18.56
CA LYS A 92 -14.99 -16.61 19.19
C LYS A 92 -14.87 -17.26 20.56
N GLU A 93 -14.19 -18.40 20.63
CA GLU A 93 -14.17 -19.26 21.82
C GLU A 93 -13.19 -18.76 22.87
N ILE A 94 -12.04 -18.21 22.46
CA ILE A 94 -10.98 -17.81 23.40
C ILE A 94 -11.02 -16.30 23.70
N ILE A 95 -11.05 -15.45 22.67
CA ILE A 95 -11.01 -13.99 22.87
C ILE A 95 -12.36 -13.47 23.35
N CYS A 96 -13.45 -13.91 22.72
CA CYS A 96 -14.80 -13.44 23.04
C CYS A 96 -15.50 -14.30 24.12
N ASN A 97 -14.91 -15.44 24.50
CA ASN A 97 -15.51 -16.40 25.44
C ASN A 97 -16.97 -16.75 25.04
N GLY A 98 -17.19 -17.01 23.76
CA GLY A 98 -18.51 -17.32 23.18
C GLY A 98 -19.48 -16.13 23.07
N ASN A 99 -19.07 -14.90 23.40
CA ASN A 99 -19.94 -13.73 23.28
C ASN A 99 -20.10 -13.28 21.82
N GLU A 100 -21.24 -13.62 21.22
CA GLU A 100 -21.53 -13.34 19.81
C GLU A 100 -21.49 -11.85 19.45
N ARG A 101 -21.94 -10.94 20.33
CA ARG A 101 -21.93 -9.50 20.05
C ARG A 101 -20.51 -8.96 19.96
N VAL A 102 -19.62 -9.43 20.84
CA VAL A 102 -18.21 -9.02 20.84
C VAL A 102 -17.49 -9.64 19.64
N TYR A 103 -17.81 -10.90 19.33
CA TYR A 103 -17.28 -11.61 18.17
C TYR A 103 -17.61 -10.87 16.86
N GLU A 104 -18.89 -10.57 16.63
CA GLU A 104 -19.34 -9.81 15.46
C GLU A 104 -18.65 -8.44 15.37
N TYR A 105 -18.56 -7.71 16.49
CA TYR A 105 -17.86 -6.42 16.52
C TYR A 105 -16.39 -6.55 16.10
N ILE A 106 -15.66 -7.55 16.61
CA ILE A 106 -14.25 -7.77 16.24
C ILE A 106 -14.12 -8.10 14.75
N LEU A 107 -14.98 -8.98 14.21
CA LEU A 107 -14.95 -9.32 12.79
C LEU A 107 -15.23 -8.10 11.90
N CYS A 108 -16.26 -7.32 12.22
CA CYS A 108 -16.56 -6.09 11.51
C CYS A 108 -15.42 -5.08 11.61
N TRP A 109 -14.76 -4.99 12.77
CA TRP A 109 -13.61 -4.11 12.97
C TRP A 109 -12.44 -4.50 12.04
N PHE A 110 -12.11 -5.79 11.93
CA PHE A 110 -11.09 -6.29 11.00
C PHE A 110 -11.49 -6.11 9.53
N ALA A 111 -12.76 -6.37 9.19
CA ALA A 111 -13.27 -6.14 7.84
C ALA A 111 -13.11 -4.67 7.43
N ASN A 112 -13.42 -3.73 8.34
CA ASN A 112 -13.33 -2.31 8.06
C ASN A 112 -11.90 -1.85 7.74
N ILE A 113 -10.89 -2.28 8.52
CA ILE A 113 -9.48 -1.89 8.25
C ILE A 113 -8.94 -2.52 6.96
N LEU A 114 -9.43 -3.70 6.57
CA LEU A 114 -8.98 -4.40 5.37
C LEU A 114 -9.65 -3.87 4.09
N GLN A 115 -10.93 -3.50 4.18
CA GLN A 115 -11.69 -2.99 3.05
C GLN A 115 -11.48 -1.49 2.85
N HIS A 116 -11.22 -0.75 3.93
CA HIS A 116 -11.05 0.70 3.93
C HIS A 116 -9.68 1.11 4.51
N PRO A 117 -8.57 0.82 3.82
CA PRO A 117 -7.22 1.07 4.34
C PRO A 117 -6.94 2.56 4.63
N SER A 118 -7.65 3.50 3.98
CA SER A 118 -7.57 4.94 4.29
C SER A 118 -8.40 5.37 5.49
N ALA A 119 -9.36 4.57 5.93
CA ALA A 119 -10.23 4.90 7.06
C ALA A 119 -9.55 4.58 8.38
N LYS A 120 -9.68 5.47 9.35
CA LYS A 120 -9.28 5.19 10.74
C LYS A 120 -10.52 4.73 11.49
N ASN A 121 -10.43 3.58 12.16
CA ASN A 121 -11.54 3.07 12.98
C ASN A 121 -11.75 3.89 14.27
N GLU A 122 -10.84 4.81 14.60
CA GLU A 122 -10.85 5.65 15.82
C GLU A 122 -10.96 4.88 17.14
N THR A 123 -10.77 3.57 17.07
CA THR A 123 -10.90 2.60 18.16
C THR A 123 -9.73 1.63 18.09
N ALA A 124 -9.35 1.07 19.24
CA ALA A 124 -8.33 0.03 19.34
C ALA A 124 -8.90 -1.17 20.12
N LEU A 125 -8.64 -2.37 19.62
CA LEU A 125 -8.94 -3.60 20.34
C LEU A 125 -7.80 -3.89 21.33
N ILE A 126 -8.12 -4.02 22.61
CA ILE A 126 -7.16 -4.38 23.66
C ILE A 126 -7.56 -5.74 24.21
N ILE A 127 -6.67 -6.72 24.05
CA ILE A 127 -6.84 -8.08 24.60
C ILE A 127 -5.92 -8.18 25.81
N ILE A 128 -6.51 -8.42 26.99
CA ILE A 128 -5.77 -8.61 28.23
C ILE A 128 -5.93 -10.04 28.71
N HIS A 129 -4.83 -10.63 29.15
CA HIS A 129 -4.87 -11.88 29.90
C HIS A 129 -5.03 -11.55 31.39
N LEU A 130 -6.11 -12.03 32.00
CA LEU A 130 -6.31 -11.92 33.44
C LEU A 130 -5.70 -13.15 34.11
N SER A 131 -4.46 -13.02 34.57
CA SER A 131 -3.89 -13.96 35.54
C SER A 131 -4.68 -13.82 36.85
N LYS A 132 -5.34 -14.89 37.30
CA LYS A 132 -5.89 -14.95 38.65
C LYS A 132 -4.80 -15.12 39.69
#